data_AF-A0A2T6L773-F1
#
_entry.id   AF-A0A2T6L773-F1
#
_cell.length_a   1.000
_cell.length_b   1.000
_cell.length_c   1.000
_cell.angle_alpha   90.00
_cell.angle_beta   90.00
_cell.angle_gamma   90.00
#
_symmetry.space_group_name_H-M   'P 1'
#
loop_
_entity.id
_entity.type
_entity.pdbx_description
1 polymer ?
#
loop_
_entity_poly.entity_id
_entity_poly.type
_entity_poly.pdbx_seq_one_letter_code
_entity_poly.pdbx_strand_id
1 'polypeptide(L)'
;MTARVVYVTGCGRSGTSALAGVLRQFGLHVPQPEVEADASNPRGFSEPRWVVDFHEALLRSADVQASDPRPIAWHLVDRAGAEAEALSQIQTWLTAQIGAHGNLVIKDPRLLWFLELWQEAAATAGAAASSITMLRSPTEAVDSNAAYYKGRGLVDRVAGWINLMLGAELATRATPRAFVRYRDLVNGWDGPVFGAATALGIPMIDPHDADAFERVNALIGPTPHRADVSWNDVPVPAPLRGLADDTWAALDALPEHDDAGTRAEFDRLRALYPYIHRKLAASPARRIAQLVPPEVVPAAVRQSLGGMLRRSPESPRRGSHLAT
;
A
#
# COMPACT_ATOMS: atom_id res chain seq x y z
N MET A 1 1.68 -30.90 -11.49
CA MET A 1 1.99 -29.96 -10.39
C MET A 1 0.85 -28.98 -10.28
N THR A 2 0.45 -28.61 -9.06
CA THR A 2 -0.58 -27.58 -8.82
C THR A 2 -0.06 -26.20 -9.23
N ALA A 3 -0.78 -25.50 -10.09
CA ALA A 3 -0.43 -24.15 -10.53
C ALA A 3 -0.38 -23.18 -9.34
N ARG A 4 0.49 -22.17 -9.43
CA ARG A 4 0.67 -21.14 -8.40
C ARG A 4 0.16 -19.79 -8.86
N VAL A 5 -0.46 -19.04 -7.97
CA VAL A 5 -0.85 -17.66 -8.20
C VAL A 5 -0.27 -16.81 -7.08
N VAL A 6 0.69 -15.95 -7.41
CA VAL A 6 1.31 -15.05 -6.44
C VAL A 6 0.75 -13.64 -6.63
N TYR A 7 0.05 -13.14 -5.62
CA TYR A 7 -0.44 -11.78 -5.57
C TYR A 7 0.67 -10.86 -5.05
N VAL A 8 1.14 -9.95 -5.89
CA VAL A 8 2.07 -8.90 -5.45
C VAL A 8 1.25 -7.68 -5.06
N THR A 9 1.24 -7.39 -3.77
CA THR A 9 0.43 -6.32 -3.18
C THR A 9 1.30 -5.30 -2.45
N GLY A 10 0.69 -4.20 -2.03
CA GLY A 10 1.36 -3.12 -1.31
C GLY A 10 0.85 -1.76 -1.77
N CYS A 11 1.09 -0.73 -0.99
CA CYS A 11 0.73 0.63 -1.39
C CYS A 11 1.52 1.04 -2.66
N GLY A 12 0.99 2.00 -3.42
CA GLY A 12 1.74 2.57 -4.54
C GLY A 12 3.15 3.00 -4.12
N ARG A 13 4.14 2.81 -5.00
CA ARG A 13 5.55 3.21 -4.79
C ARG A 13 6.30 2.45 -3.67
N SER A 14 5.77 1.31 -3.23
CA SER A 14 6.44 0.38 -2.29
C SER A 14 7.41 -0.60 -2.94
N GLY A 15 7.58 -0.58 -4.26
CA GLY A 15 8.48 -1.50 -4.98
C GLY A 15 7.77 -2.74 -5.56
N THR A 16 6.45 -2.78 -5.60
CA THR A 16 5.66 -3.90 -6.16
C THR A 16 6.05 -4.27 -7.59
N SER A 17 6.34 -3.30 -8.46
CA SER A 17 6.77 -3.57 -9.83
C SER A 17 8.15 -4.25 -9.88
N ALA A 18 9.09 -3.85 -9.01
CA ALA A 18 10.39 -4.50 -8.93
C ALA A 18 10.22 -5.95 -8.48
N LEU A 19 9.45 -6.19 -7.41
CA LEU A 19 9.17 -7.54 -6.92
C LEU A 19 8.49 -8.43 -7.98
N ALA A 20 7.48 -7.91 -8.69
CA ALA A 20 6.82 -8.65 -9.77
C ALA A 20 7.80 -9.01 -10.91
N GLY A 21 8.72 -8.09 -11.23
CA GLY A 21 9.82 -8.35 -12.16
C GLY A 21 10.78 -9.46 -11.66
N VAL A 22 11.11 -9.48 -10.37
CA VAL A 22 11.93 -10.55 -9.76
C VAL A 22 11.22 -11.89 -9.86
N LEU A 23 9.94 -11.95 -9.50
CA LEU A 23 9.15 -13.19 -9.60
C LEU A 23 9.03 -13.71 -11.04
N ARG A 24 9.10 -12.82 -12.05
CA ARG A 24 9.20 -13.25 -13.45
C ARG A 24 10.49 -14.00 -13.73
N GLN A 25 11.61 -13.55 -13.16
CA GLN A 25 12.88 -14.27 -13.28
C GLN A 25 12.81 -15.64 -12.60
N PHE A 26 11.98 -15.78 -11.56
CA PHE A 26 11.75 -17.03 -10.83
C PHE A 26 10.85 -18.02 -11.60
N GLY A 27 10.54 -17.73 -12.87
CA GLY A 27 9.76 -18.62 -13.73
C GLY A 27 8.24 -18.47 -13.60
N LEU A 28 7.76 -17.42 -12.93
CA LEU A 28 6.33 -17.10 -12.92
C LEU A 28 5.99 -16.19 -14.10
N HIS A 29 4.77 -16.32 -14.62
CA HIS A 29 4.30 -15.56 -15.75
C HIS A 29 3.47 -14.35 -15.29
N VAL A 30 3.75 -13.16 -15.84
CA VAL A 30 2.85 -11.99 -15.73
C VAL A 30 1.94 -11.99 -16.96
N PRO A 31 0.62 -12.19 -16.81
CA PRO A 31 -0.32 -12.23 -17.94
C PRO A 31 -0.26 -11.01 -18.85
N GLN A 32 -0.38 -11.26 -20.15
CA GLN A 32 -0.27 -10.25 -21.22
C GLN A 32 -1.65 -9.85 -21.80
N PRO A 33 -1.77 -8.66 -22.40
CA PRO A 33 -0.76 -7.60 -22.46
C PRO A 33 -0.57 -6.89 -21.11
N GLU A 34 0.62 -6.37 -20.86
CA GLU A 34 0.90 -5.51 -19.70
C GLU A 34 0.49 -4.05 -19.97
N VAL A 35 0.29 -3.29 -18.89
CA VAL A 35 0.29 -1.82 -18.95
C VAL A 35 1.66 -1.34 -19.40
N GLU A 36 1.67 -0.45 -20.40
CA GLU A 36 2.88 0.09 -20.99
C GLU A 36 3.67 0.93 -19.97
N ALA A 37 4.99 0.88 -20.08
CA ALA A 37 5.86 1.75 -19.29
C ALA A 37 5.64 3.22 -19.67
N ASP A 38 5.75 4.11 -18.69
CA ASP A 38 5.64 5.55 -18.89
C ASP A 38 6.74 6.30 -18.12
N ALA A 39 6.70 7.64 -18.15
CA ALA A 39 7.67 8.48 -17.46
C ALA A 39 7.67 8.29 -15.92
N SER A 40 6.58 7.82 -15.33
CA SER A 40 6.47 7.57 -13.89
C SER A 40 7.11 6.24 -13.47
N ASN A 41 7.16 5.28 -14.38
CA ASN A 41 7.84 4.00 -14.22
C ASN A 41 8.41 3.46 -15.56
N PRO A 42 9.60 3.93 -15.97
CA PRO A 42 10.21 3.55 -17.24
C PRO A 42 10.58 2.07 -17.36
N ARG A 43 10.66 1.35 -16.23
CA ARG A 43 10.98 -0.09 -16.18
C ARG A 43 9.75 -0.98 -16.40
N GLY A 44 8.56 -0.39 -16.54
CA GLY A 44 7.30 -1.12 -16.71
C GLY A 44 6.65 -1.49 -15.39
N PHE A 45 5.32 -1.65 -15.43
CA PHE A 45 4.52 -1.81 -14.23
C PHE A 45 4.37 -3.25 -13.75
N SER A 46 4.59 -4.23 -14.63
CA SER A 46 4.26 -5.65 -14.38
C SER A 46 2.81 -5.84 -13.96
N GLU A 47 1.92 -5.09 -14.61
CA GLU A 47 0.48 -5.09 -14.37
C GLU A 47 -0.24 -5.67 -15.59
N PRO A 48 -0.95 -6.80 -15.46
CA PRO A 48 -1.80 -7.30 -16.55
C PRO A 48 -2.91 -6.30 -16.85
N ARG A 49 -3.02 -5.85 -18.11
CA ARG A 49 -3.95 -4.78 -18.51
C ARG A 49 -5.40 -5.11 -18.16
N TRP A 50 -5.82 -6.36 -18.38
CA TRP A 50 -7.18 -6.80 -18.01
C TRP A 50 -7.47 -6.60 -16.52
N VAL A 51 -6.51 -6.88 -15.64
CA VAL A 51 -6.68 -6.72 -14.19
C VAL A 51 -6.86 -5.25 -13.83
N VAL A 52 -6.04 -4.37 -14.44
CA VAL A 52 -6.13 -2.92 -14.23
C VAL A 52 -7.46 -2.36 -14.71
N ASP A 53 -7.83 -2.66 -15.95
CA ASP A 53 -9.08 -2.17 -16.54
C ASP A 53 -10.30 -2.63 -15.72
N PHE A 54 -10.26 -3.90 -15.27
CA PHE A 54 -11.31 -4.49 -14.44
C PHE A 54 -11.42 -3.81 -13.07
N HIS A 55 -10.31 -3.64 -12.35
CA HIS A 55 -10.31 -2.97 -11.04
C HIS A 55 -10.73 -1.50 -11.16
N GLU A 56 -10.25 -0.78 -12.19
CA GLU A 56 -10.64 0.61 -12.41
C GLU A 56 -12.12 0.78 -12.73
N ALA A 57 -12.71 -0.13 -13.51
CA ALA A 57 -14.14 -0.11 -13.79
C ALA A 57 -14.97 -0.31 -12.51
N LEU A 58 -14.61 -1.30 -11.68
CA LEU A 58 -15.31 -1.58 -10.42
C LEU A 58 -15.19 -0.43 -9.42
N LEU A 59 -13.97 0.07 -9.17
CA LEU A 59 -13.76 1.20 -8.26
C LEU A 59 -14.52 2.44 -8.72
N ARG A 60 -14.56 2.72 -10.03
CA ARG A 60 -15.31 3.84 -10.60
C ARG A 60 -16.81 3.67 -10.40
N SER A 61 -17.35 2.47 -10.59
CA SER A 61 -18.77 2.18 -10.35
C SER A 61 -19.17 2.33 -8.88
N ALA A 62 -18.23 2.08 -7.97
CA ALA A 62 -18.41 2.24 -6.52
C ALA A 62 -18.19 3.69 -6.02
N ASP A 63 -17.79 4.62 -6.90
CA ASP A 63 -17.28 5.95 -6.53
C ASP A 63 -16.14 5.88 -5.50
N VAL A 64 -15.21 4.93 -5.65
CA VAL A 64 -14.08 4.69 -4.74
C VAL A 64 -12.75 5.01 -5.43
N GLN A 65 -11.86 5.69 -4.71
CA GLN A 65 -10.52 5.97 -5.20
C GLN A 65 -9.56 4.82 -4.88
N ALA A 66 -8.48 4.67 -5.66
CA ALA A 66 -7.48 3.62 -5.41
C ALA A 66 -6.87 3.68 -3.99
N SER A 67 -6.72 4.87 -3.41
CA SER A 67 -6.31 5.11 -2.01
C SER A 67 -7.38 5.90 -1.25
N ASP A 68 -8.58 5.33 -1.19
CA ASP A 68 -9.72 5.97 -0.55
C ASP A 68 -9.57 6.00 0.98
N PRO A 69 -9.70 7.17 1.64
CA PRO A 69 -9.62 7.28 3.09
C PRO A 69 -10.91 6.88 3.81
N ARG A 70 -12.00 6.58 3.11
CA ARG A 70 -13.28 6.31 3.77
C ARG A 70 -13.33 4.84 4.21
N PRO A 71 -13.55 4.53 5.50
CA PRO A 71 -13.75 3.14 5.93
C PRO A 71 -14.91 2.44 5.22
N ILE A 72 -15.96 3.19 4.84
CA ILE A 72 -17.11 2.64 4.11
C ILE A 72 -16.77 2.21 2.68
N ALA A 73 -15.62 2.62 2.12
CA ALA A 73 -15.22 2.28 0.76
C ALA A 73 -15.14 0.76 0.54
N TRP A 74 -14.68 -0.02 1.53
CA TRP A 74 -14.64 -1.48 1.45
C TRP A 74 -16.03 -2.06 1.14
N HIS A 75 -17.05 -1.64 1.90
CA HIS A 75 -18.43 -2.06 1.68
C HIS A 75 -18.97 -1.65 0.30
N LEU A 76 -18.61 -0.44 -0.18
CA LEU A 76 -19.04 0.03 -1.50
C LEU A 76 -18.41 -0.82 -2.62
N VAL A 77 -17.13 -1.18 -2.48
CA VAL A 77 -16.44 -2.06 -3.42
C VAL A 77 -17.05 -3.46 -3.41
N ASP A 78 -17.29 -4.04 -2.24
CA ASP A 78 -17.89 -5.39 -2.12
C ASP A 78 -19.25 -5.45 -2.83
N ARG A 79 -20.08 -4.42 -2.61
CA ARG A 79 -21.38 -4.29 -3.28
C ARG A 79 -21.24 -4.17 -4.79
N ALA A 80 -20.36 -3.31 -5.27
CA ALA A 80 -20.13 -3.14 -6.71
C ALA A 80 -19.60 -4.43 -7.35
N GLY A 81 -18.72 -5.16 -6.65
CA GLY A 81 -18.20 -6.46 -7.08
C GLY A 81 -19.31 -7.51 -7.21
N ALA A 82 -20.22 -7.57 -6.23
CA ALA A 82 -21.37 -8.46 -6.28
C ALA A 82 -22.34 -8.10 -7.42
N GLU A 83 -22.69 -6.82 -7.58
CA GLU A 83 -23.58 -6.32 -8.64
C GLU A 83 -23.01 -6.57 -10.04
N ALA A 84 -21.68 -6.57 -10.19
CA ALA A 84 -20.99 -6.83 -11.44
C ALA A 84 -20.61 -8.31 -11.68
N GLU A 85 -21.01 -9.24 -10.80
CA GLU A 85 -20.60 -10.66 -10.86
C GLU A 85 -19.06 -10.83 -10.95
N ALA A 86 -18.32 -9.99 -10.22
CA ALA A 86 -16.86 -9.88 -10.31
C ALA A 86 -16.14 -11.22 -10.12
N LEU A 87 -16.60 -12.06 -9.19
CA LEU A 87 -16.02 -13.38 -8.94
C LEU A 87 -16.04 -14.28 -10.19
N SER A 88 -17.17 -14.33 -10.89
CA SER A 88 -17.33 -15.16 -12.10
C SER A 88 -16.38 -14.70 -13.23
N GLN A 89 -16.23 -13.38 -13.39
CA GLN A 89 -15.31 -12.79 -14.36
C GLN A 89 -13.86 -13.12 -14.02
N ILE A 90 -13.45 -12.98 -12.76
CA ILE A 90 -12.11 -13.34 -12.28
C ILE A 90 -11.86 -14.84 -12.47
N GLN A 91 -12.80 -15.71 -12.08
CA GLN A 91 -12.66 -17.17 -12.22
C GLN A 91 -12.46 -17.57 -13.69
N THR A 92 -13.27 -17.01 -14.59
CA THR A 92 -13.16 -17.28 -16.04
C THR A 92 -11.80 -16.86 -16.56
N TRP A 93 -11.38 -15.63 -16.25
CA TRP A 93 -10.09 -15.10 -16.71
C TRP A 93 -8.92 -15.88 -16.11
N LEU A 94 -8.91 -16.10 -14.79
CA LEU A 94 -7.82 -16.75 -14.07
C LEU A 94 -7.64 -18.20 -14.51
N THR A 95 -8.73 -18.95 -14.70
CA THR A 95 -8.67 -20.34 -15.17
C THR A 95 -8.04 -20.42 -16.56
N ALA A 96 -8.39 -19.51 -17.47
CA ALA A 96 -7.78 -19.46 -18.80
C ALA A 96 -6.28 -19.13 -18.73
N GLN A 97 -5.88 -18.17 -17.89
CA GLN A 97 -4.46 -17.82 -17.72
C GLN A 97 -3.65 -18.96 -17.10
N ILE A 98 -4.19 -19.66 -16.10
CA ILE A 98 -3.55 -20.83 -15.49
C ILE A 98 -3.40 -21.95 -16.52
N GLY A 99 -4.44 -22.23 -17.31
CA GLY A 99 -4.39 -23.27 -18.35
C GLY A 99 -3.34 -22.99 -19.43
N ALA A 100 -3.13 -21.72 -19.79
CA ALA A 100 -2.18 -21.33 -20.82
C ALA A 100 -0.73 -21.20 -20.32
N HIS A 101 -0.52 -20.74 -19.08
CA HIS A 101 0.80 -20.31 -18.60
C HIS A 101 1.27 -20.96 -17.30
N GLY A 102 0.40 -21.70 -16.60
CA GLY A 102 0.73 -22.37 -15.35
C GLY A 102 0.85 -21.39 -14.18
N ASN A 103 2.08 -21.12 -13.74
CA ASN A 103 2.35 -20.28 -12.56
C ASN A 103 2.26 -18.79 -12.91
N LEU A 104 1.49 -18.02 -12.15
CA LEU A 104 1.16 -16.63 -12.43
C LEU A 104 1.63 -15.67 -11.33
N VAL A 105 1.97 -14.45 -11.75
CA VAL A 105 2.05 -13.25 -10.91
C VAL A 105 0.88 -12.35 -11.27
N ILE A 106 0.07 -12.00 -10.29
CA ILE A 106 -1.00 -11.00 -10.43
C ILE A 106 -0.63 -9.78 -9.60
N LYS A 107 -0.59 -8.62 -10.24
CA LYS A 107 -0.20 -7.37 -9.60
C LYS A 107 -1.07 -6.23 -10.13
N ASP A 108 -1.64 -5.49 -9.20
CA ASP A 108 -2.23 -4.16 -9.36
C ASP A 108 -2.20 -3.50 -7.96
N PRO A 109 -1.79 -2.23 -7.80
CA PRO A 109 -1.92 -1.53 -6.52
C PRO A 109 -3.33 -1.56 -5.89
N ARG A 110 -4.38 -1.68 -6.72
CA ARG A 110 -5.82 -1.77 -6.39
C ARG A 110 -6.26 -3.19 -6.07
N LEU A 111 -5.43 -4.21 -6.34
CA LEU A 111 -5.74 -5.62 -6.08
C LEU A 111 -6.18 -5.86 -4.62
N LEU A 112 -5.65 -5.06 -3.69
CA LEU A 112 -6.01 -5.09 -2.27
C LEU A 112 -7.51 -4.95 -2.00
N TRP A 113 -8.23 -4.17 -2.81
CA TRP A 113 -9.67 -3.98 -2.68
C TRP A 113 -10.48 -5.24 -3.05
N PHE A 114 -9.88 -6.13 -3.85
CA PHE A 114 -10.56 -7.28 -4.45
C PHE A 114 -9.94 -8.60 -4.04
N LEU A 115 -8.96 -8.58 -3.13
CA LEU A 115 -8.08 -9.73 -2.90
C LEU A 115 -8.85 -10.99 -2.48
N GLU A 116 -9.91 -10.85 -1.69
CA GLU A 116 -10.75 -11.98 -1.28
C GLU A 116 -11.41 -12.68 -2.49
N LEU A 117 -11.92 -11.92 -3.48
CA LEU A 117 -12.48 -12.47 -4.72
C LEU A 117 -11.42 -13.22 -5.53
N TRP A 118 -10.18 -12.70 -5.56
CA TRP A 118 -9.08 -13.36 -6.25
C TRP A 118 -8.67 -14.67 -5.57
N GLN A 119 -8.60 -14.66 -4.23
CA GLN A 119 -8.28 -15.85 -3.43
C GLN A 119 -9.35 -16.94 -3.62
N GLU A 120 -10.63 -16.57 -3.60
CA GLU A 120 -11.74 -17.48 -3.87
C GLU A 120 -11.70 -18.05 -5.30
N ALA A 121 -11.41 -17.20 -6.29
CA ALA A 121 -11.25 -17.64 -7.67
C ALA A 121 -10.09 -18.63 -7.85
N ALA A 122 -8.95 -18.38 -7.20
CA ALA A 122 -7.80 -19.28 -7.26
C ALA A 122 -8.08 -20.61 -6.56
N ALA A 123 -8.77 -20.59 -5.42
CA ALA A 123 -9.19 -21.80 -4.72
C ALA A 123 -10.13 -22.65 -5.60
N THR A 124 -11.09 -22.01 -6.28
CA THR A 124 -12.02 -22.67 -7.21
C THR A 124 -11.28 -23.29 -8.41
N ALA A 125 -10.26 -22.60 -8.92
CA ALA A 125 -9.39 -23.12 -9.99
C ALA A 125 -8.40 -24.21 -9.53
N GLY A 126 -8.41 -24.56 -8.22
CA GLY A 126 -7.49 -25.53 -7.65
C GLY A 126 -6.03 -25.07 -7.62
N ALA A 127 -5.77 -23.77 -7.67
CA ALA A 127 -4.43 -23.19 -7.65
C ALA A 127 -3.95 -22.92 -6.22
N ALA A 128 -2.64 -23.08 -5.99
CA ALA A 128 -1.99 -22.66 -4.75
C ALA A 128 -1.75 -21.15 -4.78
N ALA A 129 -2.58 -20.40 -4.07
CA ALA A 129 -2.49 -18.95 -3.99
C ALA A 129 -1.65 -18.48 -2.80
N SER A 130 -0.85 -17.44 -2.99
CA SER A 130 -0.10 -16.76 -1.93
C SER A 130 0.03 -15.27 -2.20
N SER A 131 0.38 -14.49 -1.17
CA SER A 131 0.59 -13.05 -1.30
C SER A 131 1.97 -12.63 -0.83
N ILE A 132 2.60 -11.71 -1.55
CA ILE A 132 3.78 -10.98 -1.08
C ILE A 132 3.43 -9.51 -1.04
N THR A 133 3.43 -8.94 0.16
CA THR A 133 3.08 -7.52 0.37
C THR A 133 4.34 -6.69 0.55
N MET A 134 4.52 -5.71 -0.33
CA MET A 134 5.59 -4.73 -0.23
C MET A 134 5.25 -3.65 0.81
N LEU A 135 6.18 -3.42 1.73
CA LEU A 135 6.03 -2.48 2.85
C LEU A 135 6.89 -1.24 2.65
N ARG A 136 6.29 -0.07 2.88
CA ARG A 136 6.98 1.21 2.88
C ARG A 136 6.32 2.17 3.87
N SER A 137 7.12 3.00 4.53
CA SER A 137 6.62 3.94 5.52
C SER A 137 5.62 4.93 4.91
N PRO A 138 4.63 5.40 5.69
CA PRO A 138 3.61 6.32 5.19
C PRO A 138 4.22 7.64 4.70
N THR A 139 5.27 8.14 5.36
CA THR A 139 5.94 9.39 4.99
C THR A 139 6.58 9.29 3.61
N GLU A 140 7.29 8.20 3.33
CA GLU A 140 7.90 7.99 2.01
C GLU A 140 6.89 7.65 0.92
N ALA A 141 5.86 6.86 1.25
CA ALA A 141 4.83 6.45 0.30
C ALA A 141 4.02 7.66 -0.19
N VAL A 142 3.60 8.53 0.73
CA VAL A 142 2.74 9.69 0.43
C VAL A 142 3.50 10.83 -0.24
N ASP A 143 4.76 11.08 0.14
CA ASP A 143 5.57 12.18 -0.39
C ASP A 143 6.03 11.96 -1.83
N SER A 144 6.12 10.71 -2.28
CA SER A 144 6.56 10.38 -3.64
C SER A 144 5.75 11.02 -4.79
N ASN A 145 4.58 11.59 -4.49
CA ASN A 145 3.70 12.37 -5.39
C ASN A 145 3.46 13.83 -4.93
N ALA A 146 4.07 14.30 -3.83
CA ALA A 146 3.83 15.64 -3.28
C ALA A 146 4.28 16.75 -4.24
N ALA A 147 5.38 16.51 -4.98
CA ALA A 147 5.86 17.40 -6.03
C ALA A 147 4.84 17.59 -7.18
N TYR A 148 4.01 16.57 -7.46
CA TYR A 148 3.02 16.63 -8.54
C TYR A 148 1.71 17.32 -8.12
N TYR A 149 1.38 17.37 -6.81
CA TYR A 149 0.06 17.81 -6.32
C TYR A 149 0.06 18.99 -5.32
N LYS A 150 1.16 19.75 -5.19
CA LYS A 150 1.23 21.04 -4.46
C LYS A 150 0.48 21.05 -3.10
N GLY A 151 0.74 20.06 -2.25
CA GLY A 151 0.29 20.04 -0.85
C GLY A 151 -1.22 19.83 -0.59
N ARG A 152 -2.06 19.61 -1.62
CA ARG A 152 -3.47 19.27 -1.42
C ARG A 152 -3.63 17.76 -1.16
N GLY A 153 -4.35 17.42 -0.09
CA GLY A 153 -4.80 16.04 0.18
C GLY A 153 -3.83 15.16 0.97
N LEU A 154 -2.80 15.68 1.63
CA LEU A 154 -1.88 14.86 2.45
C LEU A 154 -2.60 14.08 3.56
N VAL A 155 -3.57 14.71 4.23
CA VAL A 155 -4.42 14.05 5.24
C VAL A 155 -5.16 12.85 4.63
N ASP A 156 -5.77 13.04 3.47
CA ASP A 156 -6.52 11.98 2.80
C ASP A 156 -5.60 10.88 2.25
N ARG A 157 -4.38 11.21 1.82
CA ARG A 157 -3.39 10.22 1.37
C ARG A 157 -2.85 9.37 2.52
N VAL A 158 -2.51 9.98 3.66
CA VAL A 158 -2.09 9.23 4.86
C VAL A 158 -3.25 8.40 5.38
N ALA A 159 -4.46 8.96 5.43
CA ALA A 159 -5.65 8.20 5.83
C ALA A 159 -5.95 7.05 4.86
N GLY A 160 -5.83 7.26 3.55
CA GLY A 160 -6.00 6.21 2.53
C GLY A 160 -4.94 5.13 2.63
N TRP A 161 -3.68 5.50 2.89
CA TRP A 161 -2.60 4.55 3.18
C TRP A 161 -2.94 3.68 4.40
N ILE A 162 -3.40 4.28 5.51
CA ILE A 162 -3.82 3.51 6.70
C ILE A 162 -4.96 2.56 6.33
N ASN A 163 -6.00 3.06 5.65
CA ASN A 163 -7.18 2.26 5.29
C ASN A 163 -6.79 1.04 4.45
N LEU A 164 -6.00 1.28 3.41
CA LEU A 164 -5.51 0.24 2.51
C LEU A 164 -4.66 -0.78 3.23
N MET A 165 -3.67 -0.35 4.02
CA MET A 165 -2.72 -1.28 4.63
C MET A 165 -3.37 -2.10 5.76
N LEU A 166 -4.30 -1.53 6.52
CA LEU A 166 -5.06 -2.28 7.54
C LEU A 166 -6.04 -3.29 6.90
N GLY A 167 -6.63 -2.96 5.75
CA GLY A 167 -7.47 -3.89 4.98
C GLY A 167 -6.65 -4.97 4.29
N ALA A 168 -5.51 -4.60 3.69
CA ALA A 168 -4.55 -5.54 3.09
C ALA A 168 -4.07 -6.58 4.11
N GLU A 169 -3.73 -6.14 5.31
CA GLU A 169 -3.37 -7.05 6.37
C GLU A 169 -4.51 -8.03 6.68
N LEU A 170 -5.75 -7.59 6.79
CA LEU A 170 -6.88 -8.50 7.06
C LEU A 170 -7.09 -9.50 5.91
N ALA A 171 -7.21 -9.00 4.68
CA ALA A 171 -7.54 -9.81 3.50
C ALA A 171 -6.44 -10.85 3.20
N THR A 172 -5.17 -10.54 3.48
CA THR A 172 -4.08 -11.50 3.26
C THR A 172 -4.04 -12.63 4.28
N ARG A 173 -4.75 -12.56 5.43
CA ARG A 173 -4.75 -13.64 6.44
C ARG A 173 -5.29 -14.98 5.91
N ALA A 174 -6.13 -14.95 4.87
CA ALA A 174 -6.79 -16.12 4.31
C ALA A 174 -5.89 -16.99 3.43
N THR A 175 -4.70 -16.51 3.05
CA THR A 175 -3.74 -17.27 2.25
C THR A 175 -2.33 -17.21 2.84
N PRO A 176 -1.44 -18.16 2.48
CA PRO A 176 -0.02 -18.02 2.78
C PRO A 176 0.50 -16.64 2.34
N ARG A 177 1.15 -15.93 3.24
CA ARG A 177 1.58 -14.54 3.03
C ARG A 177 3.01 -14.30 3.48
N ALA A 178 3.70 -13.40 2.79
CA ALA A 178 4.99 -12.89 3.18
C ALA A 178 5.02 -11.36 3.02
N PHE A 179 5.93 -10.71 3.74
CA PHE A 179 6.07 -9.27 3.74
C PHE A 179 7.52 -8.91 3.45
N VAL A 180 7.73 -7.93 2.56
CA VAL A 180 9.07 -7.47 2.18
C VAL A 180 9.13 -5.97 2.34
N ARG A 181 10.09 -5.48 3.13
CA ARG A 181 10.31 -4.04 3.25
C ARG A 181 11.02 -3.52 2.02
N TYR A 182 10.59 -2.35 1.55
CA TYR A 182 11.24 -1.68 0.43
C TYR A 182 12.73 -1.42 0.71
N ARG A 183 13.07 -1.02 1.95
CA ARG A 183 14.47 -0.78 2.36
C ARG A 183 15.33 -2.04 2.27
N ASP A 184 14.77 -3.20 2.63
CA ASP A 184 15.50 -4.47 2.59
C ASP A 184 15.69 -4.90 1.12
N LEU A 185 14.65 -4.72 0.28
CA LEU A 185 14.72 -5.01 -1.15
C LEU A 185 15.81 -4.19 -1.86
N VAL A 186 15.96 -2.90 -1.55
CA VAL A 186 16.96 -2.05 -2.25
C VAL A 186 18.38 -2.19 -1.70
N ASN A 187 18.54 -2.63 -0.44
CA ASN A 187 19.86 -2.76 0.22
C ASN A 187 20.45 -4.17 0.12
N GLY A 188 19.69 -5.15 -0.36
CA GLY A 188 20.09 -6.54 -0.50
C GLY A 188 18.86 -7.40 -0.72
N TRP A 189 18.45 -7.56 -1.98
CA TRP A 189 17.15 -8.14 -2.32
C TRP A 189 17.07 -9.65 -2.13
N ASP A 190 18.20 -10.33 -2.21
CA ASP A 190 18.32 -11.78 -2.19
C ASP A 190 17.76 -12.37 -0.89
N GLY A 191 18.24 -11.92 0.27
CA GLY A 191 17.76 -12.35 1.58
C GLY A 191 16.23 -12.29 1.75
N PRO A 192 15.60 -11.10 1.65
CA PRO A 192 14.16 -10.96 1.85
C PRO A 192 13.33 -11.67 0.78
N VAL A 193 13.75 -11.65 -0.49
CA VAL A 193 12.98 -12.31 -1.58
C VAL A 193 13.09 -13.83 -1.49
N PHE A 194 14.27 -14.38 -1.20
CA PHE A 194 14.45 -15.82 -1.01
C PHE A 194 13.77 -16.33 0.25
N GLY A 195 13.79 -15.55 1.33
CA GLY A 195 13.02 -15.85 2.53
C GLY A 195 11.52 -15.96 2.24
N ALA A 196 10.96 -14.96 1.53
CA ALA A 196 9.55 -14.98 1.11
C ALA A 196 9.24 -16.14 0.16
N ALA A 197 10.10 -16.39 -0.84
CA ALA A 197 9.90 -17.48 -1.79
C ALA A 197 9.93 -18.86 -1.11
N THR A 198 10.87 -19.07 -0.18
CA THR A 198 10.98 -20.30 0.62
C THR A 198 9.74 -20.51 1.48
N ALA A 199 9.31 -19.48 2.22
CA ALA A 199 8.14 -19.54 3.10
C ALA A 199 6.85 -19.87 2.34
N LEU A 200 6.75 -19.44 1.08
CA LEU A 200 5.58 -19.62 0.23
C LEU A 200 5.72 -20.80 -0.77
N GLY A 201 6.86 -21.50 -0.75
CA GLY A 201 7.15 -22.57 -1.70
C GLY A 201 7.08 -22.11 -3.16
N ILE A 202 7.56 -20.90 -3.45
CA ILE A 202 7.69 -20.33 -4.80
C ILE A 202 9.01 -20.83 -5.40
N PRO A 203 9.04 -21.25 -6.68
CA PRO A 203 10.30 -21.58 -7.35
C PRO A 203 11.29 -20.41 -7.26
N MET A 204 12.57 -20.70 -7.17
CA MET A 204 13.62 -19.68 -7.12
C MET A 204 14.51 -19.81 -8.35
N ILE A 205 15.11 -18.70 -8.79
CA ILE A 205 16.21 -18.77 -9.75
C ILE A 205 17.34 -19.62 -9.19
N ASP A 206 18.09 -20.26 -10.08
CA ASP A 206 19.33 -20.93 -9.69
C ASP A 206 20.30 -19.87 -9.12
N PRO A 207 20.80 -20.02 -7.88
CA PRO A 207 21.80 -19.11 -7.30
C PRO A 207 23.08 -19.00 -8.14
N HIS A 208 23.31 -19.91 -9.08
CA HIS A 208 24.44 -19.90 -10.00
C HIS A 208 24.13 -19.27 -11.37
N ASP A 209 22.88 -18.89 -11.66
CA ASP A 209 22.52 -18.17 -12.89
C ASP A 209 22.87 -16.68 -12.76
N ALA A 210 24.13 -16.36 -13.10
CA ALA A 210 24.66 -15.00 -13.03
C ALA A 210 23.85 -13.99 -13.87
N ASP A 211 23.35 -14.41 -15.04
CA ASP A 211 22.59 -13.54 -15.93
C ASP A 211 21.22 -13.21 -15.33
N ALA A 212 20.56 -14.18 -14.67
CA ALA A 212 19.32 -13.93 -13.93
C ALA A 212 19.54 -12.96 -12.77
N PHE A 213 20.61 -13.13 -12.00
CA PHE A 213 20.99 -12.21 -10.93
C PHE A 213 21.27 -10.80 -11.47
N GLU A 214 21.96 -10.67 -12.60
CA GLU A 214 22.20 -9.38 -13.23
C GLU A 214 20.90 -8.71 -13.68
N ARG A 215 19.96 -9.46 -14.28
CA ARG A 215 18.63 -8.95 -14.64
C ARG A 215 17.85 -8.48 -13.41
N VAL A 216 17.88 -9.23 -12.31
CA VAL A 216 17.24 -8.81 -11.05
C VAL A 216 17.89 -7.56 -10.48
N ASN A 217 19.22 -7.51 -10.44
CA ASN A 217 19.98 -6.34 -10.00
C ASN A 217 19.64 -5.09 -10.83
N ALA A 218 19.47 -5.24 -12.14
CA ALA A 218 19.07 -4.14 -13.03
C ALA A 218 17.62 -3.67 -12.79
N LEU A 219 16.69 -4.58 -12.50
CA LEU A 219 15.29 -4.27 -12.19
C LEU A 219 15.16 -3.41 -10.94
N ILE A 220 15.89 -3.76 -9.90
CA ILE A 220 15.92 -3.04 -8.62
C ILE A 220 16.73 -1.75 -8.79
N GLY A 221 17.94 -1.89 -9.35
CA GLY A 221 18.86 -0.82 -9.70
C GLY A 221 19.31 0.02 -8.49
N PRO A 222 20.29 0.92 -8.68
CA PRO A 222 20.63 1.91 -7.66
C PRO A 222 19.45 2.85 -7.51
N THR A 223 18.63 2.63 -6.49
CA THR A 223 17.62 3.60 -6.11
C THR A 223 18.34 4.69 -5.32
N PRO A 224 18.26 5.97 -5.72
CA PRO A 224 18.78 7.03 -4.87
C PRO A 224 18.13 6.88 -3.49
N HIS A 225 18.95 6.76 -2.45
CA HIS A 225 18.47 6.87 -1.08
C HIS A 225 17.76 8.22 -1.00
N ARG A 226 16.43 8.21 -1.03
CA ARG A 226 15.67 9.42 -0.72
C ARG A 226 15.99 9.69 0.74
N ALA A 227 16.39 10.92 1.06
CA ALA A 227 16.58 11.33 2.45
C ALA A 227 15.33 10.91 3.25
N ASP A 228 15.55 10.42 4.48
CA ASP A 228 14.48 9.92 5.35
C ASP A 228 13.36 10.97 5.44
N VAL A 229 12.26 10.72 4.72
CA VAL A 229 11.13 11.65 4.70
C VAL A 229 10.50 11.59 6.07
N SER A 230 10.47 12.74 6.74
CA SER A 230 9.98 12.84 8.11
C SER A 230 8.57 13.41 8.14
N TRP A 231 7.93 13.34 9.31
CA TRP A 231 6.66 14.04 9.52
C TRP A 231 6.76 15.57 9.44
N ASN A 232 7.97 16.15 9.36
CA ASN A 232 8.14 17.57 9.08
C ASN A 232 7.79 17.89 7.61
N ASP A 233 7.99 16.92 6.72
CA ASP A 233 7.74 17.04 5.28
C ASP A 233 6.29 16.66 4.93
N VAL A 234 5.64 15.88 5.80
CA VAL A 234 4.24 15.43 5.67
C VAL A 234 3.38 15.95 6.83
N PRO A 235 3.02 17.25 6.86
CA PRO A 235 2.27 17.83 7.97
C PRO A 235 0.82 17.30 8.00
N VAL A 236 0.56 16.39 8.94
CA VAL A 236 -0.79 15.88 9.27
C VAL A 236 -1.14 16.06 10.75
N PRO A 237 -2.43 16.12 11.12
CA PRO A 237 -2.87 16.23 12.51
C PRO A 237 -2.32 15.10 13.39
N ALA A 238 -1.96 15.43 14.64
CA ALA A 238 -1.33 14.49 15.58
C ALA A 238 -2.09 13.15 15.76
N PRO A 239 -3.44 13.11 15.83
CA PRO A 239 -4.15 11.82 15.92
C PRO A 239 -3.97 10.92 14.70
N LEU A 240 -3.88 11.50 13.49
CA LEU A 240 -3.62 10.73 12.26
C LEU A 240 -2.17 10.23 12.22
N ARG A 241 -1.24 11.10 12.65
CA ARG A 241 0.18 10.77 12.75
C ARG A 241 0.42 9.59 13.68
N GLY A 242 -0.11 9.64 14.90
CA GLY A 242 0.03 8.55 15.87
C GLY A 242 -0.53 7.24 15.33
N LEU A 243 -1.70 7.28 14.67
CA LEU A 243 -2.26 6.08 14.05
C LEU A 243 -1.40 5.56 12.88
N ALA A 244 -0.82 6.44 12.07
CA ALA A 244 0.09 6.06 10.99
C ALA A 244 1.39 5.44 11.53
N ASP A 245 1.95 6.00 12.61
CA ASP A 245 3.14 5.47 13.29
C ASP A 245 2.87 4.10 13.91
N ASP A 246 1.77 3.93 14.64
CA ASP A 246 1.36 2.63 15.20
C ASP A 246 1.14 1.59 14.09
N THR A 247 0.46 1.99 13.01
CA THR A 247 0.22 1.12 11.85
C THR A 247 1.52 0.73 11.17
N TRP A 248 2.45 1.67 10.99
CA TRP A 248 3.75 1.39 10.40
C TRP A 248 4.59 0.49 11.30
N ALA A 249 4.62 0.71 12.63
CA ALA A 249 5.33 -0.14 13.56
C ALA A 249 4.83 -1.60 13.51
N ALA A 250 3.51 -1.79 13.45
CA ALA A 250 2.93 -3.13 13.30
C ALA A 250 3.26 -3.76 11.95
N LEU A 251 3.18 -3.01 10.85
CA LEU A 251 3.56 -3.49 9.51
C LEU A 251 5.05 -3.84 9.42
N ASP A 252 5.91 -2.97 9.96
CA ASP A 252 7.35 -3.16 9.94
C ASP A 252 7.76 -4.39 10.74
N ALA A 253 6.96 -4.88 11.68
CA ALA A 253 7.25 -6.12 12.42
C ALA A 253 6.81 -7.41 11.69
N LEU A 254 5.93 -7.32 10.67
CA LEU A 254 5.35 -8.50 10.02
C LEU A 254 6.33 -9.46 9.34
N PRO A 255 7.45 -9.03 8.73
CA PRO A 255 8.40 -9.96 8.13
C PRO A 255 8.97 -10.98 9.13
N GLU A 256 9.09 -10.62 10.41
CA GLU A 256 9.62 -11.47 11.48
C GLU A 256 8.53 -12.00 12.43
N HIS A 257 7.43 -11.26 12.59
CA HIS A 257 6.40 -11.50 13.61
C HIS A 257 4.97 -11.40 13.04
N ASP A 258 4.52 -12.42 12.31
CA ASP A 258 3.11 -12.60 11.93
C ASP A 258 2.41 -13.60 12.87
N ASP A 259 2.32 -13.23 14.15
CA ASP A 259 1.68 -14.03 15.20
C ASP A 259 0.34 -13.44 15.68
N ALA A 260 -0.28 -14.11 16.64
CA ALA A 260 -1.56 -13.68 17.20
C ALA A 260 -1.50 -12.29 17.87
N GLY A 261 -0.35 -11.91 18.44
CA GLY A 261 -0.15 -10.61 19.07
C GLY A 261 -0.14 -9.49 18.04
N THR A 262 0.65 -9.64 16.98
CA THR A 262 0.69 -8.67 15.87
C THR A 262 -0.69 -8.54 15.21
N ARG A 263 -1.40 -9.67 14.98
CA ARG A 263 -2.74 -9.65 14.38
C ARG A 263 -3.79 -8.96 15.26
N ALA A 264 -3.72 -9.15 16.58
CA ALA A 264 -4.60 -8.45 17.52
C ALA A 264 -4.36 -6.94 17.52
N GLU A 265 -3.10 -6.51 17.36
CA GLU A 265 -2.76 -5.09 17.21
C GLU A 265 -3.36 -4.50 15.92
N PHE A 266 -3.28 -5.22 14.80
CA PHE A 266 -3.99 -4.81 13.58
C PHE A 266 -5.50 -4.72 13.77
N ASP A 267 -6.11 -5.67 14.48
CA ASP A 267 -7.55 -5.63 14.77
C ASP A 267 -7.92 -4.40 15.63
N ARG A 268 -7.08 -4.05 16.61
CA ARG A 268 -7.23 -2.81 17.41
C ARG A 268 -7.14 -1.57 16.54
N LEU A 269 -6.12 -1.49 15.67
CA LEU A 269 -5.91 -0.34 14.76
C LEU A 269 -7.06 -0.19 13.77
N ARG A 270 -7.55 -1.29 13.20
CA ARG A 270 -8.69 -1.33 12.27
C ARG A 270 -9.97 -0.87 12.96
N ALA A 271 -10.19 -1.24 14.23
CA ALA A 271 -11.31 -0.75 15.04
C ALA A 271 -11.19 0.75 15.38
N LEU A 272 -9.97 1.25 15.59
CA LEU A 272 -9.71 2.66 15.92
C LEU A 272 -9.83 3.60 14.71
N TYR A 273 -9.45 3.13 13.51
CA TYR A 273 -9.37 3.96 12.32
C TYR A 273 -10.67 4.71 11.97
N PRO A 274 -11.87 4.09 11.96
CA PRO A 274 -13.12 4.81 11.67
C PRO A 274 -13.40 5.98 12.61
N TYR A 275 -13.03 5.83 13.90
CA TYR A 275 -13.19 6.90 14.89
C TYR A 275 -12.27 8.09 14.59
N ILE A 276 -10.99 7.81 14.30
CA ILE A 276 -10.01 8.85 13.95
C ILE A 276 -10.39 9.52 12.63
N HIS A 277 -10.73 8.75 11.60
CA HIS A 277 -11.18 9.27 10.31
C HIS A 277 -12.40 10.20 10.47
N ARG A 278 -13.42 9.79 11.24
CA ARG A 278 -14.61 10.62 11.50
C ARG A 278 -14.26 11.90 12.25
N LYS A 279 -13.38 11.85 13.26
CA LYS A 279 -12.92 13.04 13.99
C LYS A 279 -12.22 14.04 13.06
N LEU A 280 -11.38 13.54 12.15
CA LEU A 280 -10.68 14.36 11.16
C LEU A 280 -11.66 14.97 10.14
N ALA A 281 -12.67 14.20 9.70
CA ALA A 281 -13.73 14.67 8.81
C ALA A 281 -14.61 15.76 9.45
N ALA A 282 -14.90 15.63 10.75
CA ALA A 282 -15.71 16.60 11.49
C ALA A 282 -14.95 17.89 11.85
N SER A 283 -13.62 17.87 11.82
CA SER A 283 -12.76 18.98 12.25
C SER A 283 -13.01 20.26 11.44
N PRO A 284 -13.17 21.42 12.09
CA PRO A 284 -13.30 22.73 11.42
C PRO A 284 -12.13 23.02 10.47
N ALA A 285 -10.92 22.54 10.77
CA ALA A 285 -9.75 22.73 9.93
C ALA A 285 -9.90 22.09 8.53
N ARG A 286 -10.60 20.94 8.43
CA ARG A 286 -10.88 20.29 7.14
C ARG A 286 -11.95 21.06 6.35
N ARG A 287 -12.99 21.58 7.03
CA ARG A 287 -14.01 22.44 6.39
C ARG A 287 -13.41 23.75 5.91
N ILE A 288 -12.54 24.38 6.70
CA ILE A 288 -11.84 25.63 6.33
C ILE A 288 -10.89 25.37 5.14
N ALA A 289 -10.16 24.25 5.13
CA ALA A 289 -9.29 23.88 4.01
C ALA A 289 -10.05 23.54 2.71
N GLN A 290 -11.31 23.11 2.81
CA GLN A 290 -12.19 22.86 1.66
C GLN A 290 -12.92 24.12 1.16
N LEU A 291 -13.13 25.11 2.04
CA LEU A 291 -13.90 26.33 1.73
C LEU A 291 -13.07 27.52 1.24
N VAL A 292 -11.74 27.50 1.40
CA VAL A 292 -10.90 28.65 1.06
C VAL A 292 -10.06 28.38 -0.19
N PRO A 293 -10.33 29.06 -1.33
CA PRO A 293 -9.44 29.06 -2.47
C PRO A 293 -8.04 29.56 -2.05
N PRO A 294 -6.96 28.98 -2.58
CA PRO A 294 -5.58 29.27 -2.15
C PRO A 294 -5.17 30.73 -2.38
N GLU A 295 -5.88 31.44 -3.25
CA GLU A 295 -5.66 32.85 -3.55
C GLU A 295 -6.11 33.80 -2.43
N VAL A 296 -6.93 33.34 -1.47
CA VAL A 296 -7.61 34.21 -0.50
C VAL A 296 -7.01 34.17 0.91
N VAL A 297 -6.02 33.30 1.20
CA VAL A 297 -5.39 33.24 2.55
C VAL A 297 -4.20 34.22 2.64
N PRO A 298 -4.31 35.32 3.41
CA PRO A 298 -3.22 36.28 3.57
C PRO A 298 -2.02 35.63 4.26
N ALA A 299 -0.80 36.03 3.86
CA ALA A 299 0.45 35.44 4.37
C ALA A 299 0.56 35.48 5.92
N ALA A 300 -0.06 36.46 6.57
CA ALA A 300 -0.08 36.59 8.02
C ALA A 300 -0.84 35.46 8.74
N VAL A 301 -1.87 34.87 8.11
CA VAL A 301 -2.66 33.77 8.71
C VAL A 301 -1.90 32.44 8.64
N ARG A 302 -1.03 32.25 7.63
CA ARG A 302 -0.15 31.07 7.52
C ARG A 302 0.82 30.95 8.69
N GLN A 303 1.31 32.07 9.24
CA GLN A 303 2.22 32.07 10.39
C GLN A 303 1.51 31.75 11.72
N SER A 304 0.24 32.15 11.88
CA SER A 304 -0.55 31.88 13.08
C SER A 304 -0.93 30.38 13.23
N LEU A 305 -1.26 29.70 12.12
CA LEU A 305 -1.56 28.27 12.11
C LEU A 305 -0.36 27.39 12.48
N GLY A 306 0.87 27.82 12.16
CA GLY A 306 2.10 27.15 12.57
C GLY A 306 2.37 27.20 14.08
N GLY A 307 1.88 28.24 14.77
CA GLY A 307 2.02 28.39 16.23
C GLY A 307 1.07 27.51 17.04
N MET A 308 -0.13 27.22 16.52
CA MET A 308 -1.11 26.35 17.20
C MET A 308 -0.74 24.87 17.19
N LEU A 309 0.11 24.42 16.25
CA LEU A 309 0.56 23.03 16.14
C LEU A 309 1.82 22.73 16.99
N ARG A 310 2.40 23.73 17.67
CA ARG A 310 3.66 23.61 18.45
C ARG A 310 3.52 23.75 19.97
N ARG A 311 2.33 23.58 20.56
CA ARG A 311 2.19 23.56 22.02
C ARG A 311 1.89 22.15 22.53
N SER A 312 2.94 21.43 22.93
CA SER A 312 2.85 20.39 23.95
C SER A 312 2.52 21.01 25.32
N PRO A 313 1.82 20.30 26.21
CA PRO A 313 1.44 20.83 27.51
C PRO A 313 2.58 20.63 28.50
N GLU A 314 3.29 21.70 28.83
CA GLU A 314 3.91 21.81 30.16
C GLU A 314 3.48 23.11 30.81
N SER A 315 3.00 22.97 32.03
CA SER A 315 2.71 24.02 32.99
C SER A 315 2.87 23.38 34.37
N PRO A 316 3.05 24.14 35.46
CA PRO A 316 3.70 25.46 35.58
C PRO A 316 4.67 25.48 36.80
N ARG A 317 5.45 26.56 36.99
CA ARG A 317 5.79 27.04 38.35
C ARG A 317 6.31 28.48 38.38
N ARG A 318 5.47 29.32 39.00
CA ARG A 318 5.69 30.47 39.92
C ARG A 318 7.03 31.23 39.89
N GLY A 319 6.90 32.56 39.93
CA GLY A 319 7.95 33.46 40.41
C GLY A 319 7.61 34.94 40.22
N SER A 320 6.61 35.44 40.94
CA SER A 320 6.39 36.87 41.14
C SER A 320 7.47 37.44 42.06
N HIS A 321 8.21 38.46 41.63
CA HIS A 321 8.69 39.53 42.50
C HIS A 321 8.89 40.83 41.71
N LEU A 322 8.12 41.84 42.12
CA LEU A 322 8.26 43.26 41.83
C LEU A 322 9.25 43.88 42.82
N ALA A 323 10.17 44.68 42.29
CA ALA A 323 10.77 45.90 42.86
C ALA A 323 11.41 46.59 41.64
N THR A 324 11.09 47.82 41.27
CA THR A 324 10.81 49.06 42.02
C THR A 324 9.74 49.89 41.35
#